data_AF-A0A1B7V710-F1
#
_entry.id   AF-A0A1B7V710-F1
#
_cell.length_a   1.000
_cell.length_b   1.000
_cell.length_c   1.000
_cell.angle_alpha   90.00
_cell.angle_beta   90.00
_cell.angle_gamma   90.00
#
_symmetry.space_group_name_H-M   'P 1'
#
loop_
_entity.id
_entity.type
_entity.pdbx_description
1 polymer ?
#
loop_
_entity_poly.entity_id
_entity_poly.type
_entity_poly.pdbx_seq_one_letter_code
_entity_poly.pdbx_strand_id
1 'polypeptide(L)'
;MYKFEKLTLREVEVMLGISLGRSRAYREIKQEGIEQATFNLVIRQLIKRFGELSAEIRGSISALPLPVMENLSEALLDFTSYGKGLAMLNPYVDINYFAVNLLIIFRNTNL
;
A
#
# COMPACT_ATOMS: atom_id res chain seq x y z
N MET A 1 11.02 -3.84 -34.27
CA MET A 1 10.36 -4.36 -33.06
C MET A 1 8.89 -3.98 -33.13
N TYR A 2 7.99 -4.93 -33.39
CA TYR A 2 6.54 -4.67 -33.47
C TYR A 2 6.01 -4.37 -32.06
N LYS A 3 5.68 -3.11 -31.79
CA LYS A 3 5.00 -2.70 -30.55
C LYS A 3 3.50 -2.57 -30.83
N PHE A 4 2.72 -3.33 -30.07
CA PHE A 4 1.26 -3.30 -30.04
C PHE A 4 0.74 -2.00 -29.40
N GLU A 5 0.98 -0.84 -30.01
CA GLU A 5 0.65 0.48 -29.42
C GLU A 5 -0.84 0.84 -29.48
N LYS A 6 -1.69 0.06 -30.16
CA LYS A 6 -3.10 0.41 -30.38
C LYS A 6 -4.12 -0.70 -30.10
N LEU A 7 -3.71 -1.87 -29.62
CA LEU A 7 -4.66 -2.93 -29.28
C LEU A 7 -4.98 -2.90 -27.80
N THR A 8 -6.27 -2.82 -27.50
CA THR A 8 -6.81 -3.08 -26.17
C THR A 8 -6.56 -4.53 -25.78
N LEU A 9 -6.51 -4.79 -24.46
CA LEU A 9 -6.30 -6.14 -23.93
C LEU A 9 -7.31 -7.15 -24.51
N ARG A 10 -8.57 -6.72 -24.69
CA ARG A 10 -9.64 -7.54 -25.29
C ARG A 10 -9.35 -7.89 -26.75
N GLU A 11 -8.85 -6.96 -27.54
CA GLU A 11 -8.50 -7.22 -28.95
C GLU A 11 -7.35 -8.22 -29.05
N VAL A 12 -6.37 -8.14 -28.15
CA VAL A 12 -5.28 -9.12 -28.05
C VAL A 12 -5.81 -10.51 -27.66
N GLU A 13 -6.72 -10.59 -26.68
CA GLU A 13 -7.37 -11.85 -26.28
C GLU A 13 -8.15 -12.49 -27.44
N VAL A 14 -8.91 -11.68 -28.19
CA VAL A 14 -9.66 -12.14 -29.38
C VAL A 14 -8.72 -12.60 -30.49
N MET A 15 -7.66 -11.85 -30.78
CA MET A 15 -6.67 -12.20 -31.81
C MET A 15 -5.91 -13.50 -31.50
N LEU A 16 -5.61 -13.74 -30.22
CA LEU A 16 -4.85 -14.91 -29.78
C LEU A 16 -5.75 -16.10 -29.39
N GLY A 17 -7.07 -15.91 -29.33
CA GLY A 17 -8.01 -16.95 -28.88
C GLY A 17 -7.78 -17.41 -27.43
N ILE A 18 -7.19 -16.56 -26.59
CA ILE A 18 -6.85 -16.85 -25.20
C ILE A 18 -7.62 -15.95 -24.24
N SER A 19 -7.70 -16.37 -22.98
CA SER A 19 -8.19 -15.53 -21.88
C SER A 19 -7.03 -15.17 -20.96
N LEU A 20 -6.40 -14.03 -21.19
CA LEU A 20 -5.31 -13.50 -20.37
C LEU A 20 -5.78 -13.27 -18.94
N GLY A 21 -7.02 -12.80 -18.75
CA GLY A 21 -7.62 -12.60 -17.42
C GLY A 21 -7.64 -13.86 -16.53
N ARG A 22 -7.62 -15.07 -17.13
CA ARG A 22 -7.55 -16.34 -16.40
C ARG A 22 -6.13 -16.89 -16.24
N SER A 23 -5.17 -16.34 -16.98
CA SER A 23 -3.77 -16.77 -16.89
C SER A 23 -3.21 -16.48 -15.49
N ARG A 24 -2.35 -17.37 -15.01
CA ARG A 24 -1.65 -17.20 -13.73
C ARG A 24 -0.79 -15.93 -13.75
N ALA A 25 -0.03 -15.73 -14.83
CA ALA A 25 0.84 -14.56 -15.01
C ALA A 25 0.07 -13.22 -14.91
N TYR A 26 -1.10 -13.10 -15.55
CA TYR A 26 -1.90 -11.88 -15.45
C TYR A 26 -2.40 -11.62 -14.02
N ARG A 27 -2.82 -12.68 -13.30
CA ARG A 27 -3.25 -12.55 -11.91
C ARG A 27 -2.11 -12.15 -10.99
N GLU A 28 -0.92 -12.71 -11.17
CA GLU A 28 0.29 -12.35 -10.41
C GLU A 28 0.68 -10.88 -10.66
N ILE A 29 0.78 -10.45 -11.91
CA ILE A 29 1.09 -9.04 -12.25
C ILE A 29 0.05 -8.08 -11.67
N LYS A 30 -1.24 -8.44 -11.74
CA LYS A 30 -2.30 -7.62 -11.15
C LYS A 30 -2.17 -7.53 -9.64
N GLN A 31 -1.86 -8.65 -8.98
CA GLN A 31 -1.70 -8.73 -7.54
C GLN A 31 -0.49 -7.92 -7.06
N GLU A 32 0.67 -8.05 -7.72
CA GLU A 32 1.87 -7.24 -7.45
C GLU A 32 1.59 -5.74 -7.62
N GLY A 33 0.82 -5.38 -8.66
CA GLY A 33 0.40 -4.00 -8.89
C GLY A 33 -0.46 -3.43 -7.76
N ILE A 34 -1.36 -4.25 -7.20
CA ILE A 34 -2.19 -3.86 -6.05
C ILE A 34 -1.31 -3.71 -4.80
N GLU A 35 -0.44 -4.68 -4.52
CA GLU A 35 0.47 -4.66 -3.37
C GLU A 35 1.38 -3.43 -3.38
N GLN A 36 1.98 -3.12 -4.53
CA GLN A 36 2.84 -1.96 -4.68
C GLN A 36 2.06 -0.64 -4.55
N ALA A 37 0.83 -0.59 -5.05
CA ALA A 37 -0.03 0.60 -4.93
C ALA A 37 -0.43 0.85 -3.47
N THR A 38 -0.83 -0.20 -2.73
CA THR A 38 -1.20 -0.12 -1.31
C THR A 38 0.01 0.29 -0.46
N PHE A 39 1.18 -0.29 -0.72
CA PHE A 39 2.43 0.11 -0.05
C PHE A 39 2.73 1.59 -0.25
N ASN A 40 2.73 2.05 -1.51
CA ASN A 40 3.00 3.44 -1.84
C ASN A 40 1.97 4.39 -1.23
N LEU A 41 0.72 3.96 -1.09
CA LEU A 41 -0.31 4.74 -0.41
C LEU A 41 0.01 4.88 1.08
N VAL A 42 0.25 3.78 1.79
CA VAL A 42 0.61 3.78 3.22
C VAL A 42 1.84 4.65 3.48
N ILE A 43 2.90 4.48 2.69
CA ILE A 43 4.12 5.29 2.80
C ILE A 43 3.83 6.78 2.63
N ARG A 44 3.05 7.17 1.62
CA ARG A 44 2.68 8.59 1.44
C ARG A 44 1.85 9.12 2.61
N GLN A 45 0.92 8.33 3.14
CA GLN A 45 0.10 8.72 4.29
C GLN A 45 0.97 8.95 5.54
N LEU A 46 1.87 8.02 5.82
CA LEU A 46 2.79 8.10 6.94
C LEU A 46 3.75 9.29 6.78
N ILE A 47 4.34 9.50 5.59
CA ILE A 47 5.26 10.62 5.34
C ILE A 47 4.55 11.97 5.52
N LYS A 48 3.33 12.10 5.01
CA LYS A 48 2.55 13.35 5.15
C LYS A 48 2.27 13.73 6.61
N ARG A 49 2.30 12.77 7.53
CA ARG A 49 1.93 12.96 8.93
C ARG A 49 3.12 13.03 9.86
N PHE A 50 4.07 12.15 9.62
CA PHE A 50 5.18 11.89 10.50
C PHE A 50 6.51 12.37 9.88
N GLY A 51 6.51 12.87 8.64
CA GLY A 51 7.74 13.31 7.99
C GLY A 51 8.56 12.13 7.46
N GLU A 52 9.88 12.20 7.56
CA GLU A 52 10.74 11.17 6.96
C GLU A 52 10.60 9.81 7.65
N LEU A 53 10.47 8.75 6.83
CA LEU A 53 10.46 7.37 7.30
C LEU A 53 11.80 6.70 7.00
N SER A 54 12.38 6.07 8.02
CA SER A 54 13.60 5.28 7.91
C SER A 54 13.42 4.08 6.97
N ALA A 55 14.55 3.56 6.44
CA ALA A 55 14.54 2.38 5.58
C ALA A 55 14.03 1.13 6.31
N GLU A 56 14.27 1.02 7.62
CA GLU A 56 13.80 -0.08 8.46
C GLU A 56 12.28 -0.13 8.57
N ILE A 57 11.64 1.03 8.78
CA ILE A 57 10.18 1.13 8.83
C ILE A 57 9.59 0.79 7.46
N ARG A 58 10.18 1.31 6.38
CA ARG A 58 9.74 0.99 5.01
C ARG A 58 9.85 -0.51 4.72
N GLY A 59 10.97 -1.14 5.10
CA GLY A 59 11.17 -2.58 4.96
C GLY A 59 10.15 -3.39 5.74
N SER A 60 9.84 -2.96 6.96
CA SER A 60 8.82 -3.59 7.81
C SER A 60 7.42 -3.51 7.17
N ILE A 61 7.05 -2.37 6.58
CA ILE A 61 5.77 -2.19 5.89
C ILE A 61 5.72 -3.03 4.61
N SER A 62 6.80 -3.11 3.83
CA SER A 62 6.84 -3.93 2.61
C SER A 62 6.72 -5.43 2.88
N ALA A 63 7.06 -5.87 4.09
CA ALA A 63 6.93 -7.27 4.51
C ALA A 63 5.51 -7.62 5.03
N LEU A 64 4.61 -6.63 5.14
CA LEU A 64 3.24 -6.88 5.60
C LEU A 64 2.41 -7.56 4.50
N PRO A 65 1.56 -8.55 4.84
CA PRO A 65 0.57 -9.08 3.92
C PRO A 65 -0.38 -7.98 3.42
N LEU A 66 -0.85 -8.09 2.17
CA LEU A 66 -1.76 -7.11 1.57
C LEU A 66 -2.97 -6.77 2.47
N PRO A 67 -3.71 -7.74 3.07
CA PRO A 67 -4.87 -7.42 3.91
C PRO A 67 -4.52 -6.53 5.12
N VAL A 68 -3.38 -6.81 5.75
CA VAL A 68 -2.89 -6.02 6.89
C VAL A 68 -2.50 -4.61 6.45
N MET A 69 -1.94 -4.50 5.24
CA MET A 69 -1.55 -3.21 4.66
C MET A 69 -2.76 -2.37 4.25
N GLU A 70 -3.83 -3.00 3.75
CA GLU A 70 -5.12 -2.37 3.46
C GLU A 70 -5.76 -1.86 4.76
N ASN A 71 -5.84 -2.70 5.79
CA ASN A 71 -6.33 -2.33 7.14
C ASN A 71 -5.54 -1.15 7.73
N LEU A 72 -4.21 -1.18 7.61
CA LEU A 72 -3.35 -0.06 8.01
C LEU A 72 -3.67 1.21 7.20
N SER A 73 -3.89 1.07 5.89
CA SER A 73 -4.21 2.21 5.03
C SER A 73 -5.54 2.88 5.40
N GLU A 74 -6.55 2.10 5.78
CA GLU A 74 -7.87 2.59 6.21
C GLU A 74 -7.79 3.26 7.58
N ALA A 75 -7.13 2.61 8.55
CA ALA A 75 -6.92 3.19 9.87
C ALA A 75 -6.17 4.53 9.79
N LEU A 76 -5.13 4.62 8.95
CA LEU A 76 -4.39 5.86 8.72
C LEU A 76 -5.28 6.97 8.13
N LEU A 77 -6.30 6.65 7.34
CA LEU A 77 -7.29 7.61 6.87
C LEU A 77 -8.23 8.03 8.00
N ASP A 78 -8.70 7.12 8.84
CA ASP A 78 -9.56 7.46 9.98
C ASP A 78 -8.86 8.38 10.98
N PHE A 79 -7.57 8.15 11.23
CA PHE A 79 -6.75 9.08 12.01
C PHE A 79 -6.67 10.48 11.37
N THR A 80 -7.01 10.66 10.07
CA THR A 80 -6.96 12.00 9.42
C THR A 80 -8.19 12.79 9.83
N SER A 81 -9.32 12.08 9.95
CA SER A 81 -10.60 12.61 10.40
C SER A 81 -10.52 13.10 11.85
N TYR A 82 -9.81 12.38 12.73
CA TYR A 82 -9.65 12.76 14.15
C TYR A 82 -8.41 13.63 14.43
N GLY A 83 -7.39 13.59 13.57
CA GLY A 83 -6.08 14.23 13.79
C GLY A 83 -6.06 15.75 13.70
N LYS A 84 -7.15 16.39 13.25
CA LYS A 84 -7.22 17.86 13.20
C LYS A 84 -7.20 18.51 14.60
N GLY A 85 -7.57 17.76 15.65
CA GLY A 85 -7.55 18.23 17.05
C GLY A 85 -6.27 17.92 17.83
N LEU A 86 -5.53 16.85 17.50
CA LEU A 86 -4.39 16.38 18.30
C LEU A 86 -3.04 16.99 17.90
N ALA A 87 -2.92 17.55 16.69
CA ALA A 87 -1.72 18.27 16.25
C ALA A 87 -1.42 19.53 17.09
N MET A 88 -2.36 20.00 17.91
CA MET A 88 -2.16 21.16 18.80
C MET A 88 -1.64 20.81 20.20
N LEU A 89 -1.50 19.53 20.57
CA LEU A 89 -1.25 19.15 21.97
C LEU A 89 0.07 18.43 22.28
N ASN A 90 0.91 18.04 21.30
CA ASN A 90 2.17 17.39 21.68
C ASN A 90 3.32 17.53 20.66
N PRO A 91 4.33 18.40 20.92
CA PRO A 91 5.54 18.51 20.10
C PRO A 91 6.63 17.45 20.41
N TYR A 92 6.39 16.48 21.31
CA TYR A 92 7.41 15.52 21.77
C TYR A 92 7.08 14.03 21.55
N VAL A 93 6.02 13.71 20.80
CA VAL A 93 5.84 12.32 20.36
C VAL A 93 6.83 12.07 19.24
N ASP A 94 7.92 11.37 19.56
CA ASP A 94 8.88 10.90 18.57
C ASP A 94 8.10 10.11 17.51
N ILE A 95 8.14 10.65 16.29
CA ILE A 95 7.60 10.08 15.06
C ILE A 95 7.91 8.58 14.95
N ASN A 96 9.10 8.18 15.37
CA ASN A 96 9.54 6.80 15.32
C ASN A 96 8.77 5.95 16.34
N TYR A 97 8.49 6.46 17.54
CA TYR A 97 7.79 5.71 18.58
C TYR A 97 6.32 5.45 18.21
N PHE A 98 5.63 6.42 17.59
CA PHE A 98 4.24 6.23 17.17
C PHE A 98 4.13 5.31 15.95
N ALA A 99 5.01 5.48 14.95
CA ALA A 99 5.04 4.62 13.77
C ALA A 99 5.38 3.17 14.14
N VAL A 100 6.35 2.96 15.04
CA VAL A 100 6.73 1.63 15.54
C VAL A 100 5.60 0.98 16.33
N ASN A 101 4.94 1.71 17.24
CA ASN A 101 3.80 1.16 17.97
C ASN A 101 2.62 0.79 17.06
N LEU A 102 2.31 1.63 16.07
CA LEU A 102 1.27 1.32 15.09
C LEU A 102 1.61 0.03 14.34
N LEU A 103 2.86 -0.11 13.88
CA LEU A 103 3.32 -1.28 13.15
C LEU A 103 3.33 -2.55 14.03
N ILE A 104 3.68 -2.42 15.31
CA ILE A 104 3.59 -3.51 16.31
C ILE A 104 2.14 -3.94 16.53
N ILE A 105 1.19 -2.99 16.61
CA ILE A 105 -0.23 -3.30 16.77
C ILE A 105 -0.72 -4.12 15.56
N PHE A 106 -0.49 -3.62 14.34
CA PHE A 106 -0.94 -4.30 13.12
C PHE A 106 -0.24 -5.64 12.86
N ARG A 107 1.01 -5.83 13.30
CA ARG A 107 1.70 -7.12 13.19
C ARG A 107 1.15 -8.18 14.17
N ASN A 108 0.66 -7.77 15.34
CA ASN A 108 0.19 -8.70 16.37
C ASN A 108 -1.32 -8.98 16.29
N THR A 109 -2.10 -8.09 15.68
CA THR A 109 -3.50 -8.37 15.36
C THR A 109 -3.55 -9.18 14.06
N ASN A 110 -3.86 -10.48 14.16
CA ASN A 110 -4.27 -11.32 13.01
C ASN A 110 -5.67 -10.88 12.51
N LEU A 111 -5.83 -9.61 12.12
CA LEU A 111 -7.01 -9.06 11.46
C LEU A 111 -6.68 -8.76 10.00
#